data_AF-A0A959N6N4-F1
#
_entry.id   AF-A0A959N6N4-F1
#
_cell.length_a   1.000
_cell.length_b   1.000
_cell.length_c   1.000
_cell.angle_alpha   90.00
_cell.angle_beta   90.00
_cell.angle_gamma   90.00
#
_symmetry.space_group_name_H-M   'P 1'
#
loop_
_entity.id
_entity.type
_entity.pdbx_description
1 polymer ?
#
loop_
_entity_poly.entity_id
_entity_poly.type
_entity_poly.pdbx_seq_one_letter_code
_entity_poly.pdbx_strand_id
1 'polypeptide(L)'
;LKSRKNILILAPLNSGSRTSKYLESIIDSTVKQMIFDDSVFVITKYDLWAQDQLVMILTGNNIEQLKSKITQNKDDLFYYFREASNKRLAKGLYNKRFEQKNIEAQLLNKYGWMMYIQADYQLALEKPEDNFVWLRRGVNSDMERWIFVHWIENSTPEFLDVDSIGKYRDKLTEKFYRTTDDSAYVESYDEYQMNSEVNFNGKYALMTQGLWRFNDNSGGGPYISYTFYDEETRRIYMLDASVFAPKYFKKSILQQVDVLLHSFKTEREVDPIIKEEIFEELE
;
A
#
# COMPACT_ATOMS: atom_id res chain seq x y z
N LEU A 1 -0.21 -0.35 -28.08
CA LEU A 1 0.60 -1.10 -27.09
C LEU A 1 1.64 -0.22 -26.41
N LYS A 2 2.42 0.59 -27.15
CA LYS A 2 3.50 1.46 -26.59
C LYS A 2 3.08 2.52 -25.55
N SER A 3 1.79 2.86 -25.42
CA SER A 3 1.30 3.83 -24.43
C SER A 3 0.55 3.21 -23.23
N ARG A 4 0.28 1.90 -23.26
CA ARG A 4 -0.49 1.21 -22.21
C ARG A 4 0.48 0.65 -21.17
N LYS A 5 0.26 0.90 -19.88
CA LYS A 5 1.13 0.40 -18.80
C LYS A 5 0.75 -0.99 -18.29
N ASN A 6 -0.52 -1.37 -18.41
CA ASN A 6 -1.02 -2.70 -18.08
C ASN A 6 -1.69 -3.28 -19.33
N ILE A 7 -1.30 -4.47 -19.74
CA ILE A 7 -1.85 -5.18 -20.90
C ILE A 7 -2.18 -6.60 -20.48
N LEU A 8 -3.42 -7.01 -20.73
CA LEU A 8 -3.88 -8.39 -20.54
C LEU A 8 -4.14 -9.01 -21.92
N ILE A 9 -3.49 -10.13 -22.21
CA ILE A 9 -3.72 -10.93 -23.42
C ILE A 9 -4.29 -12.27 -22.99
N LEU A 10 -5.49 -12.59 -23.44
CA LEU A 10 -6.23 -13.75 -22.98
C LEU A 10 -6.80 -14.51 -24.15
N ALA A 11 -6.41 -15.78 -24.29
CA ALA A 11 -7.05 -16.74 -25.18
C ALA A 11 -6.64 -18.17 -24.81
N PRO A 12 -7.55 -19.15 -24.94
CA PRO A 12 -7.15 -20.55 -24.92
C PRO A 12 -6.46 -20.92 -26.23
N LEU A 13 -5.42 -21.76 -26.14
CA LEU A 13 -4.59 -22.13 -27.28
C LEU A 13 -5.41 -22.84 -28.37
N ASN A 14 -6.33 -23.73 -27.99
CA ASN A 14 -7.15 -24.46 -28.96
C ASN A 14 -8.21 -23.62 -29.70
N SER A 15 -8.39 -22.33 -29.38
CA SER A 15 -9.52 -21.55 -29.92
C SER A 15 -9.40 -21.20 -31.40
N GLY A 16 -8.20 -21.26 -32.00
CA GLY A 16 -7.95 -20.80 -33.36
C GLY A 16 -8.21 -19.30 -33.60
N SER A 17 -8.53 -18.55 -32.54
CA SER A 17 -8.77 -17.11 -32.58
C SER A 17 -7.51 -16.34 -33.01
N ARG A 18 -7.67 -15.10 -33.48
CA ARG A 18 -6.52 -14.25 -33.80
C ARG A 18 -5.56 -14.08 -32.61
N THR A 19 -6.12 -13.96 -31.41
CA THR A 19 -5.34 -13.87 -30.16
C THR A 19 -4.61 -15.19 -29.88
N SER A 20 -5.27 -16.34 -30.05
CA SER A 20 -4.59 -17.63 -29.86
C SER A 20 -3.43 -17.80 -30.86
N LYS A 21 -3.66 -17.55 -32.15
CA LYS A 21 -2.60 -17.63 -33.18
C LYS A 21 -1.43 -16.71 -32.87
N TYR A 22 -1.70 -15.54 -32.30
CA TYR A 22 -0.66 -14.62 -31.82
C TYR A 22 0.08 -15.19 -30.60
N LEU A 23 -0.62 -15.77 -29.61
CA LEU A 23 0.02 -16.43 -28.47
C LEU A 23 0.91 -17.60 -28.93
N GLU A 24 0.42 -18.41 -29.86
CA GLU A 24 1.19 -19.51 -30.44
C GLU A 24 2.45 -19.05 -31.17
N SER A 25 2.52 -17.82 -31.69
CA SER A 25 3.72 -17.32 -32.37
C SER A 25 4.75 -16.71 -31.42
N ILE A 26 4.37 -16.33 -30.20
CA ILE A 26 5.26 -15.66 -29.23
C ILE A 26 5.68 -16.56 -28.05
N ILE A 27 4.99 -17.67 -27.83
CA ILE A 27 5.30 -18.65 -26.78
C ILE A 27 6.17 -19.75 -27.38
N ASP A 28 7.32 -20.05 -26.76
CA ASP A 28 8.21 -21.12 -27.18
C ASP A 28 7.62 -22.52 -26.93
N SER A 29 8.19 -23.55 -27.55
CA SER A 29 7.69 -24.92 -27.47
C SER A 29 7.70 -25.49 -26.06
N THR A 30 8.66 -25.10 -25.21
CA THR A 30 8.76 -25.59 -23.83
C THR A 30 7.61 -25.04 -23.00
N VAL A 31 7.35 -23.73 -23.10
CA VAL A 31 6.23 -23.10 -22.39
C VAL A 31 4.87 -23.61 -22.92
N LYS A 32 4.75 -23.88 -24.23
CA LYS A 32 3.55 -24.55 -24.77
C LYS A 32 3.31 -25.92 -24.14
N GLN A 33 4.35 -26.73 -24.00
CA GLN A 33 4.24 -28.04 -23.35
C GLN A 33 3.82 -27.88 -21.88
N MET A 34 4.40 -26.92 -21.17
CA MET A 34 4.00 -26.61 -19.78
C MET A 34 2.53 -26.18 -19.66
N ILE A 35 2.01 -25.42 -20.62
CA ILE A 35 0.58 -25.06 -20.68
C ILE A 35 -0.27 -26.30 -20.97
N PHE A 36 0.19 -27.17 -21.88
CA PHE A 36 -0.50 -28.41 -22.22
C PHE A 36 -0.61 -29.36 -21.01
N ASP A 37 0.49 -29.50 -20.28
CA ASP A 37 0.60 -30.28 -19.04
C ASP A 37 -0.05 -29.58 -17.83
N ASP A 38 -0.74 -28.46 -18.07
CA ASP A 38 -1.48 -27.66 -17.09
C ASP A 38 -0.64 -27.02 -15.96
N SER A 39 0.68 -27.03 -16.11
CA SER A 39 1.64 -26.50 -15.13
C SER A 39 1.79 -24.97 -15.15
N VAL A 40 1.45 -24.31 -16.27
CA VAL A 40 1.52 -22.85 -16.43
C VAL A 40 0.24 -22.33 -17.08
N PHE A 41 -0.34 -21.27 -16.52
CA PHE A 41 -1.47 -20.55 -17.14
C PHE A 41 -1.28 -19.02 -17.19
N VAL A 42 -0.31 -18.51 -16.44
CA VAL A 42 0.06 -17.09 -16.38
C VAL A 42 1.49 -16.93 -16.86
N ILE A 43 1.72 -16.00 -17.77
CA ILE A 43 3.06 -15.57 -18.18
C ILE A 43 3.11 -14.05 -18.07
N THR A 44 4.06 -13.53 -17.30
CA THR A 44 4.30 -12.09 -17.20
C THR A 44 5.52 -11.68 -18.01
N LYS A 45 5.43 -10.53 -18.69
CA LYS A 45 6.53 -9.87 -19.37
C LYS A 45 6.56 -8.41 -18.96
N TYR A 46 7.74 -7.93 -18.63
CA TYR A 46 7.98 -6.53 -18.30
C TYR A 46 8.60 -5.81 -19.48
N ASP A 47 8.23 -4.54 -19.66
CA ASP A 47 8.86 -3.60 -20.59
C ASP A 47 8.90 -4.04 -22.06
N LEU A 48 7.95 -4.87 -22.48
CA LEU A 48 7.91 -5.45 -23.82
C LEU A 48 7.78 -4.39 -24.92
N TRP A 49 6.98 -3.34 -24.69
CA TRP A 49 6.78 -2.24 -25.66
C TRP A 49 6.96 -0.84 -25.07
N ALA A 50 7.04 -0.70 -23.76
CA ALA A 50 7.15 0.59 -23.07
C ALA A 50 7.76 0.39 -21.67
N GLN A 51 8.49 1.39 -21.18
CA GLN A 51 9.04 1.37 -19.81
C GLN A 51 7.92 1.29 -18.75
N ASP A 52 8.18 0.54 -17.68
CA ASP A 52 7.27 0.22 -16.59
C ASP A 52 5.96 -0.43 -17.05
N GLN A 53 6.01 -1.23 -18.10
CA GLN A 53 4.85 -1.94 -18.63
C GLN A 53 4.78 -3.35 -18.04
N LEU A 54 3.61 -3.74 -17.55
CA LEU A 54 3.28 -5.12 -17.24
C LEU A 54 2.38 -5.68 -18.36
N VAL A 55 2.87 -6.73 -19.03
CA VAL A 55 2.08 -7.55 -19.95
C VAL A 55 1.84 -8.89 -19.29
N MET A 56 0.58 -9.23 -19.09
CA MET A 56 0.15 -10.52 -18.55
C MET A 56 -0.56 -11.30 -19.64
N ILE A 57 -0.09 -12.51 -19.88
CA ILE A 57 -0.70 -13.47 -20.80
C ILE A 57 -1.39 -14.54 -19.94
N LEU A 58 -2.69 -14.70 -20.14
CA LEU A 58 -3.49 -15.75 -19.52
C LEU A 58 -3.94 -16.73 -20.59
N THR A 59 -3.52 -17.99 -20.47
CA THR A 59 -3.80 -19.00 -21.48
C THR A 59 -3.97 -20.38 -20.85
N GLY A 60 -4.47 -21.33 -21.62
CA GLY A 60 -4.79 -22.68 -21.20
C GLY A 60 -5.25 -23.51 -22.39
N ASN A 61 -5.52 -24.79 -22.15
CA ASN A 61 -5.87 -25.71 -23.23
C ASN A 61 -7.24 -25.38 -23.83
N ASN A 62 -8.20 -24.93 -23.02
CA ASN A 62 -9.55 -24.58 -23.44
C ASN A 62 -10.15 -23.46 -22.57
N ILE A 63 -11.30 -22.92 -23.00
CA ILE A 63 -11.93 -21.77 -22.37
C ILE A 63 -12.44 -22.05 -20.95
N GLU A 64 -12.94 -23.25 -20.66
CA GLU A 64 -13.51 -23.59 -19.35
C GLU A 64 -12.41 -23.74 -18.30
N GLN A 65 -11.29 -24.37 -18.66
CA GLN A 65 -10.10 -24.42 -17.81
C GLN A 65 -9.54 -23.01 -17.55
N LEU A 66 -9.45 -22.17 -18.58
CA LEU A 66 -8.96 -20.80 -18.43
C LEU A 66 -9.85 -19.96 -17.50
N LYS A 67 -11.18 -20.04 -17.65
CA LYS A 67 -12.13 -19.39 -16.74
C LYS A 67 -11.97 -19.86 -15.29
N SER A 68 -11.87 -21.18 -15.10
CA SER A 68 -11.69 -21.78 -13.78
C SER A 68 -10.40 -21.27 -13.12
N LYS A 69 -9.28 -21.32 -13.84
CA LYS A 69 -7.99 -20.84 -13.32
C LYS A 69 -7.98 -19.35 -13.01
N ILE A 70 -8.56 -18.51 -13.87
CA ILE A 70 -8.70 -17.07 -13.58
C ILE A 70 -9.50 -16.83 -12.30
N THR A 71 -10.59 -17.57 -12.12
CA THR A 71 -11.47 -17.42 -10.96
C THR A 71 -10.76 -17.86 -9.68
N GLN A 72 -10.05 -18.99 -9.72
CA GLN A 72 -9.29 -19.53 -8.59
C GLN A 72 -8.11 -18.65 -8.19
N ASN A 73 -7.49 -17.94 -9.14
CA ASN A 73 -6.28 -17.15 -8.91
C ASN A 73 -6.54 -15.63 -9.00
N LYS A 74 -7.80 -15.19 -8.91
CA LYS A 74 -8.20 -13.78 -9.14
C LYS A 74 -7.43 -12.79 -8.27
N ASP A 75 -7.14 -13.16 -7.01
CA ASP A 75 -6.52 -12.27 -6.03
C ASP A 75 -5.02 -12.09 -6.35
N ASP A 76 -4.31 -13.17 -6.73
CA ASP A 76 -2.93 -13.11 -7.21
C ASP A 76 -2.81 -12.32 -8.52
N LEU A 77 -3.71 -12.56 -9.48
CA LEU A 77 -3.74 -11.83 -10.74
C LEU A 77 -3.92 -10.33 -10.52
N PHE A 78 -4.81 -9.95 -9.59
CA PHE A 78 -5.01 -8.58 -9.19
C PHE A 78 -3.77 -7.99 -8.52
N TYR A 79 -3.12 -8.75 -7.63
CA TYR A 79 -1.90 -8.35 -6.94
C TYR A 79 -0.79 -7.93 -7.92
N TYR A 80 -0.52 -8.71 -8.98
CA TYR A 80 0.49 -8.33 -9.99
C TYR A 80 0.27 -6.93 -10.60
N PHE A 81 -0.98 -6.62 -10.95
CA PHE A 81 -1.30 -5.31 -11.53
C PHE A 81 -1.26 -4.19 -10.48
N ARG A 82 -1.66 -4.47 -9.25
CA ARG A 82 -1.57 -3.53 -8.12
C ARG A 82 -0.11 -3.18 -7.84
N GLU A 83 0.76 -4.17 -7.70
CA GLU A 83 2.19 -3.97 -7.46
C GLU A 83 2.86 -3.17 -8.59
N ALA A 84 2.57 -3.51 -9.85
CA ALA A 84 3.08 -2.74 -10.98
C ALA A 84 2.59 -1.29 -10.97
N SER A 85 1.35 -1.05 -10.53
CA SER A 85 0.78 0.29 -10.36
C SER A 85 1.46 1.06 -9.23
N ASN A 86 1.63 0.43 -8.07
CA ASN A 86 2.27 1.01 -6.89
C ASN A 86 3.73 1.37 -7.18
N LYS A 87 4.49 0.50 -7.85
CA LYS A 87 5.88 0.77 -8.25
C LYS A 87 5.99 1.99 -9.16
N ARG A 88 5.09 2.15 -10.13
CA ARG A 88 5.05 3.33 -10.99
C ARG A 88 4.69 4.60 -10.22
N LEU A 89 3.73 4.49 -9.32
CA LEU A 89 3.29 5.60 -8.49
C LEU A 89 4.42 6.06 -7.56
N ALA A 90 5.12 5.12 -6.92
CA ALA A 90 6.28 5.40 -6.07
C ALA A 90 7.37 6.18 -6.83
N LYS A 91 7.71 5.75 -8.06
CA LYS A 91 8.67 6.49 -8.92
C LYS A 91 8.26 7.94 -9.21
N GLY A 92 6.96 8.23 -9.27
CA GLY A 92 6.45 9.58 -9.49
C GLY A 92 6.29 10.40 -8.20
N LEU A 93 6.03 9.74 -7.07
CA LEU A 93 5.84 10.38 -5.77
C LEU A 93 7.17 10.71 -5.09
N TYR A 94 8.16 9.83 -5.23
CA TYR A 94 9.47 9.96 -4.59
C TYR A 94 10.36 10.85 -5.42
N ASN A 95 10.64 12.03 -4.88
CA ASN A 95 11.49 13.01 -5.51
C ASN A 95 12.35 13.64 -4.42
N LYS A 96 13.65 13.34 -4.43
CA LYS A 96 14.63 13.86 -3.46
C LYS A 96 14.59 15.39 -3.30
N ARG A 97 14.14 16.13 -4.32
CA ARG A 97 13.99 17.60 -4.26
C ARG A 97 12.83 18.06 -3.37
N PHE A 98 11.81 17.23 -3.23
CA PHE A 98 10.58 17.53 -2.48
C PHE A 98 10.40 16.58 -1.29
N GLU A 99 11.52 16.07 -0.77
CA GLU A 99 11.61 15.20 0.39
C GLU A 99 11.91 16.05 1.63
N GLN A 100 11.20 15.81 2.74
CA GLN A 100 11.45 16.51 4.01
C GLN A 100 12.44 15.73 4.86
N LYS A 101 13.67 15.60 4.38
CA LYS A 101 14.72 14.81 5.01
C LYS A 101 14.96 15.20 6.47
N ASN A 102 14.81 16.47 6.83
CA ASN A 102 14.94 16.94 8.21
C ASN A 102 13.92 16.27 9.15
N ILE A 103 12.66 16.08 8.72
CA ILE A 103 11.64 15.40 9.52
C ILE A 103 11.95 13.91 9.58
N GLU A 104 12.34 13.31 8.44
CA GLU A 104 12.72 11.90 8.37
C GLU A 104 13.89 11.57 9.31
N ALA A 105 14.91 12.43 9.34
CA ALA A 105 16.06 12.33 10.22
C ALA A 105 15.67 12.44 11.70
N GLN A 106 14.77 13.37 12.03
CA GLN A 106 14.27 13.50 13.40
C GLN A 106 13.52 12.25 13.86
N LEU A 107 12.65 11.68 13.02
CA LEU A 107 11.91 10.45 13.32
C LEU A 107 12.86 9.26 13.46
N LEU A 108 13.84 9.14 12.57
CA LEU A 108 14.85 8.10 12.63
C LEU A 108 15.67 8.18 13.91
N ASN A 109 16.16 9.37 14.25
CA ASN A 109 16.98 9.60 15.44
C ASN A 109 16.20 9.39 16.75
N LYS A 110 14.97 9.89 16.85
CA LYS A 110 14.18 9.80 18.09
C LYS A 110 13.52 8.44 18.28
N TYR A 111 13.07 7.81 17.20
CA TYR A 111 12.16 6.67 17.28
C TYR A 111 12.67 5.43 16.54
N GLY A 112 13.80 5.47 15.85
CA GLY A 112 14.36 4.30 15.18
C GLY A 112 13.55 3.83 13.96
N TRP A 113 12.76 4.72 13.37
CA TRP A 113 12.04 4.49 12.12
C TRP A 113 11.97 5.76 11.30
N MET A 114 11.87 5.60 9.98
CA MET A 114 11.64 6.69 9.04
C MET A 114 10.59 6.31 8.03
N MET A 115 10.06 7.30 7.34
CA MET A 115 9.25 7.12 6.14
C MET A 115 9.49 8.31 5.21
N TYR A 116 9.26 8.16 3.92
CA TYR A 116 9.36 9.27 2.97
C TYR A 116 8.25 10.30 3.23
N ILE A 117 8.63 11.56 3.41
CA ILE A 117 7.71 12.67 3.70
C ILE A 117 7.79 13.69 2.57
N GLN A 118 6.67 13.87 1.85
CA GLN A 118 6.59 14.88 0.79
C GLN A 118 6.61 16.29 1.38
N ALA A 119 7.16 17.26 0.63
CA ALA A 119 7.36 18.66 1.02
C ALA A 119 6.10 19.39 1.53
N ASP A 120 4.91 18.92 1.17
CA ASP A 120 3.63 19.53 1.57
C ASP A 120 2.89 18.77 2.69
N TYR A 121 3.55 17.78 3.30
CA TYR A 121 3.14 17.27 4.61
C TYR A 121 3.64 18.18 5.74
N GLN A 122 2.97 18.12 6.88
CA GLN A 122 3.32 18.82 8.10
C GLN A 122 3.29 17.82 9.24
N LEU A 123 4.30 17.86 10.11
CA LEU A 123 4.25 17.19 11.41
C LEU A 123 3.23 17.90 12.29
N ALA A 124 2.00 17.37 12.31
CA ALA A 124 0.86 18.00 12.96
C ALA A 124 0.82 17.72 14.46
N LEU A 125 1.25 16.52 14.87
CA LEU A 125 1.34 16.12 16.27
C LEU A 125 2.46 15.11 16.45
N GLU A 126 3.27 15.31 17.49
CA GLU A 126 4.27 14.37 17.97
C GLU A 126 4.02 14.17 19.47
N LYS A 127 3.71 12.93 19.86
CA LYS A 127 3.36 12.54 21.23
C LYS A 127 4.24 11.38 21.69
N PRO A 128 5.50 11.66 22.10
CA PRO A 128 6.44 10.63 22.52
C PRO A 128 5.91 9.78 23.68
N GLU A 129 5.14 10.38 24.60
CA GLU A 129 4.52 9.68 25.73
C GLU A 129 3.51 8.62 25.32
N ASP A 130 2.98 8.74 24.11
CA ASP A 130 1.98 7.84 23.53
C ASP A 130 2.54 7.02 22.35
N ASN A 131 3.81 7.17 22.02
CA ASN A 131 4.43 6.57 20.82
C ASN A 131 3.68 6.91 19.53
N PHE A 132 3.27 8.17 19.37
CA PHE A 132 2.37 8.57 18.29
C PHE A 132 2.90 9.77 17.51
N VAL A 133 2.85 9.67 16.18
CA VAL A 133 3.19 10.74 15.23
C VAL A 133 2.07 10.90 14.22
N TRP A 134 1.64 12.14 13.97
CA TRP A 134 0.63 12.50 12.98
C TRP A 134 1.19 13.47 11.95
N LEU A 135 1.10 13.08 10.69
CA LEU A 135 1.43 13.86 9.51
C LEU A 135 0.16 14.27 8.78
N ARG A 136 0.05 15.56 8.42
CA ARG A 136 -1.09 16.08 7.65
C ARG A 136 -0.63 16.76 6.38
N ARG A 137 -1.39 16.60 5.31
CA ARG A 137 -1.20 17.33 4.06
C ARG A 137 -2.49 17.99 3.62
N GLY A 138 -2.40 19.26 3.22
CA GLY A 138 -3.55 20.05 2.77
C GLY A 138 -4.42 20.58 3.91
N VAL A 139 -3.83 20.89 5.07
CA VAL A 139 -4.53 21.42 6.26
C VAL A 139 -5.43 22.60 5.88
N ASN A 140 -6.69 22.57 6.33
CA ASN A 140 -7.72 23.59 6.05
C ASN A 140 -8.13 23.68 4.56
N SER A 141 -8.00 22.59 3.80
CA SER A 141 -8.47 22.49 2.42
C SER A 141 -9.60 21.47 2.26
N ASP A 142 -10.21 21.41 1.08
CA ASP A 142 -11.21 20.39 0.75
C ASP A 142 -10.60 19.03 0.35
N MET A 143 -9.27 18.88 0.49
CA MET A 143 -8.54 17.62 0.33
C MET A 143 -7.43 17.51 1.38
N GLU A 144 -7.72 16.81 2.47
CA GLU A 144 -6.72 16.44 3.46
C GLU A 144 -6.30 14.96 3.34
N ARG A 145 -5.02 14.73 3.62
CA ARG A 145 -4.46 13.39 3.81
C ARG A 145 -3.80 13.35 5.16
N TRP A 146 -4.15 12.35 5.94
CA TRP A 146 -3.65 12.13 7.29
C TRP A 146 -2.90 10.82 7.31
N ILE A 147 -1.73 10.82 7.92
CA ILE A 147 -0.97 9.61 8.18
C ILE A 147 -0.60 9.62 9.65
N PHE A 148 -0.89 8.55 10.38
CA PHE A 148 -0.30 8.35 11.70
C PHE A 148 0.62 7.14 11.71
N VAL A 149 1.66 7.24 12.54
CA VAL A 149 2.51 6.13 12.92
C VAL A 149 2.40 5.98 14.43
N HIS A 150 1.99 4.80 14.86
CA HIS A 150 1.92 4.41 16.26
C HIS A 150 2.75 3.16 16.49
N TRP A 151 3.41 3.03 17.65
CA TRP A 151 4.13 1.81 18.00
C TRP A 151 3.97 1.37 19.46
N ILE A 152 4.09 0.07 19.67
CA ILE A 152 4.03 -0.57 20.99
C ILE A 152 5.38 -1.21 21.26
N GLU A 153 6.06 -0.73 22.29
CA GLU A 153 7.35 -1.25 22.77
C GLU A 153 7.21 -2.62 23.43
N ASN A 154 8.27 -3.44 23.33
CA ASN A 154 8.38 -4.73 24.03
C ASN A 154 7.18 -5.67 23.79
N SER A 155 6.63 -5.64 22.58
CA SER A 155 5.45 -6.40 22.22
C SER A 155 5.82 -7.78 21.65
N THR A 156 4.79 -8.56 21.32
CA THR A 156 4.92 -9.89 20.75
C THR A 156 3.92 -10.07 19.58
N PRO A 157 4.14 -11.03 18.67
CA PRO A 157 3.25 -11.25 17.52
C PRO A 157 1.79 -11.55 17.90
N GLU A 158 1.53 -12.04 19.10
CA GLU A 158 0.18 -12.34 19.61
C GLU A 158 -0.71 -11.09 19.71
N PHE A 159 -0.14 -9.88 19.65
CA PHE A 159 -0.92 -8.66 19.51
C PHE A 159 -1.64 -8.55 18.15
N LEU A 160 -1.16 -9.25 17.12
CA LEU A 160 -1.77 -9.27 15.79
C LEU A 160 -3.03 -10.14 15.79
N ASP A 161 -4.10 -9.59 16.36
CA ASP A 161 -5.42 -10.19 16.36
C ASP A 161 -6.40 -9.35 15.53
N VAL A 162 -6.94 -9.97 14.48
CA VAL A 162 -7.86 -9.34 13.51
C VAL A 162 -9.09 -8.73 14.20
N ASP A 163 -9.57 -9.33 15.28
CA ASP A 163 -10.77 -8.88 16.00
C ASP A 163 -10.52 -7.65 16.89
N SER A 164 -9.25 -7.34 17.19
CA SER A 164 -8.86 -6.28 18.12
C SER A 164 -8.22 -5.06 17.44
N ILE A 165 -7.54 -5.23 16.31
CA ILE A 165 -6.80 -4.13 15.65
C ILE A 165 -7.70 -2.98 15.21
N GLY A 166 -8.92 -3.25 14.72
CA GLY A 166 -9.87 -2.19 14.33
C GLY A 166 -10.28 -1.34 15.53
N LYS A 167 -10.60 -2.00 16.65
CA LYS A 167 -10.93 -1.33 17.91
C LYS A 167 -9.74 -0.57 18.49
N TYR A 168 -8.53 -1.09 18.32
CA TYR A 168 -7.31 -0.42 18.75
C TYR A 168 -7.05 0.85 17.93
N ARG A 169 -7.24 0.77 16.61
CA ARG A 169 -7.22 1.93 15.72
C ARG A 169 -8.23 2.99 16.16
N ASP A 170 -9.48 2.60 16.43
CA ASP A 170 -10.51 3.54 16.83
C ASP A 170 -10.19 4.26 18.15
N LYS A 171 -9.57 3.58 19.11
CA LYS A 171 -9.06 4.23 20.34
C LYS A 171 -8.01 5.31 20.04
N LEU A 172 -7.12 5.05 19.08
CA LEU A 172 -6.11 6.03 18.66
C LEU A 172 -6.76 7.21 17.92
N THR A 173 -7.69 6.95 17.00
CA THR A 173 -8.34 8.01 16.24
C THR A 173 -9.31 8.83 17.08
N GLU A 174 -9.97 8.23 18.07
CA GLU A 174 -10.77 8.95 19.06
C GLU A 174 -9.92 9.92 19.88
N LYS A 175 -8.70 9.49 20.27
CA LYS A 175 -7.78 10.29 21.08
C LYS A 175 -7.09 11.40 20.27
N PHE A 176 -6.65 11.12 19.05
CA PHE A 176 -5.73 11.99 18.32
C PHE A 176 -6.31 12.63 17.06
N TYR A 177 -7.22 11.96 16.34
CA TYR A 177 -7.86 12.51 15.14
C TYR A 177 -9.11 13.29 15.52
N ARG A 178 -8.90 14.43 16.17
CA ARG A 178 -9.96 15.31 16.67
C ARG A 178 -10.01 16.61 15.86
N THR A 179 -11.17 17.25 15.84
CA THR A 179 -11.33 18.59 15.29
C THR A 179 -10.50 19.60 16.10
N THR A 180 -10.15 20.73 15.49
CA THR A 180 -9.34 21.77 16.15
C THR A 180 -9.98 22.30 17.44
N ASP A 181 -11.31 22.30 17.51
CA ASP A 181 -12.09 22.72 18.68
C ASP A 181 -12.43 21.58 19.65
N ASP A 182 -11.87 20.39 19.42
CA ASP A 182 -12.04 19.19 20.25
C ASP A 182 -13.49 18.65 20.33
N SER A 183 -14.38 19.12 19.46
CA SER A 183 -15.82 18.81 19.49
C SER A 183 -16.18 17.47 18.85
N ALA A 184 -15.39 16.99 17.88
CA ALA A 184 -15.61 15.74 17.18
C ALA A 184 -14.32 14.96 16.97
N TYR A 185 -14.43 13.64 16.81
CA TYR A 185 -13.31 12.72 16.61
C TYR A 185 -13.62 11.68 15.54
N VAL A 186 -12.57 11.08 14.99
CA VAL A 186 -12.67 10.06 13.94
C VAL A 186 -12.97 8.68 14.53
N GLU A 187 -13.98 8.01 13.95
CA GLU A 187 -14.33 6.61 14.20
C GLU A 187 -14.45 5.84 12.87
N SER A 188 -14.26 4.51 12.92
CA SER A 188 -14.50 3.63 11.78
C SER A 188 -16.00 3.40 11.55
N TYR A 189 -16.36 3.16 10.28
CA TYR A 189 -17.68 2.69 9.90
C TYR A 189 -17.63 1.17 9.78
N ASP A 190 -17.90 0.46 10.88
CA ASP A 190 -17.71 -0.99 11.02
C ASP A 190 -18.29 -1.81 9.85
N GLU A 191 -19.46 -1.42 9.33
CA GLU A 191 -20.14 -2.11 8.23
C GLU A 191 -19.32 -2.15 6.92
N TYR A 192 -18.37 -1.23 6.74
CA TYR A 192 -17.52 -1.12 5.56
C TYR A 192 -16.07 -1.53 5.81
N GLN A 193 -15.75 -2.02 7.01
CA GLN A 193 -14.39 -2.46 7.33
C GLN A 193 -14.10 -3.82 6.68
N MET A 194 -12.93 -3.91 6.08
CA MET A 194 -12.36 -5.14 5.54
C MET A 194 -10.99 -5.37 6.15
N ASN A 195 -10.76 -6.59 6.64
CA ASN A 195 -9.47 -7.02 7.17
C ASN A 195 -8.84 -8.04 6.22
N SER A 196 -7.52 -8.01 6.09
CA SER A 196 -6.79 -8.97 5.25
C SER A 196 -5.39 -9.19 5.81
N GLU A 197 -4.94 -10.44 5.78
CA GLU A 197 -3.54 -10.78 6.03
C GLU A 197 -2.73 -10.50 4.77
N VAL A 198 -1.65 -9.73 4.89
CA VAL A 198 -0.84 -9.30 3.75
C VAL A 198 0.64 -9.35 4.06
N ASN A 199 1.45 -9.38 3.00
CA ASN A 199 2.87 -9.06 3.10
C ASN A 199 3.05 -7.54 2.98
N PHE A 200 3.55 -6.89 4.03
CA PHE A 200 3.91 -5.48 4.05
C PHE A 200 5.43 -5.35 4.15
N ASN A 201 6.09 -4.96 3.06
CA ASN A 201 7.56 -4.82 2.98
C ASN A 201 8.33 -6.05 3.50
N GLY A 202 7.87 -7.26 3.19
CA GLY A 202 8.49 -8.51 3.63
C GLY A 202 7.99 -9.01 4.99
N LYS A 203 7.19 -8.24 5.72
CA LYS A 203 6.64 -8.60 7.04
C LYS A 203 5.20 -9.10 6.93
N TYR A 204 4.82 -10.03 7.79
CA TYR A 204 3.40 -10.37 7.98
C TYR A 204 2.70 -9.19 8.63
N ALA A 205 1.60 -8.74 8.03
CA ALA A 205 0.82 -7.62 8.50
C ALA A 205 -0.68 -7.90 8.41
N LEU A 206 -1.43 -7.34 9.35
CA LEU A 206 -2.87 -7.21 9.25
C LEU A 206 -3.17 -5.85 8.60
N MET A 207 -3.73 -5.89 7.40
CA MET A 207 -4.29 -4.72 6.73
C MET A 207 -5.75 -4.56 7.14
N THR A 208 -6.12 -3.35 7.58
CA THR A 208 -7.53 -2.94 7.69
C THR A 208 -7.79 -1.78 6.75
N GLN A 209 -8.91 -1.82 6.05
CA GLN A 209 -9.34 -0.73 5.19
C GLN A 209 -10.85 -0.56 5.33
N GLY A 210 -11.33 0.67 5.16
CA GLY A 210 -12.75 0.93 5.31
C GLY A 210 -13.08 2.39 5.13
N LEU A 211 -14.24 2.77 5.63
CA LEU A 211 -14.65 4.16 5.74
C LEU A 211 -14.49 4.62 7.19
N TRP A 212 -14.10 5.86 7.37
CA TRP A 212 -14.12 6.58 8.64
C TRP A 212 -15.10 7.74 8.54
N ARG A 213 -15.60 8.19 9.68
CA ARG A 213 -16.41 9.40 9.83
C ARG A 213 -16.04 10.14 11.10
N PHE A 214 -16.35 11.42 11.18
CA PHE A 214 -16.47 12.08 12.46
C PHE A 214 -17.70 11.54 13.20
N ASN A 215 -17.60 11.38 14.52
CA ASN A 215 -18.69 10.91 15.39
C ASN A 215 -19.97 11.79 15.31
N ASP A 216 -19.82 13.07 14.94
CA ASP A 216 -20.93 14.00 14.70
C ASP A 216 -21.50 13.96 13.27
N ASN A 217 -20.96 13.09 12.41
CA ASN A 217 -21.27 12.95 10.97
C ASN A 217 -20.98 14.20 10.11
N SER A 218 -20.13 15.13 10.58
CA SER A 218 -19.74 16.32 9.81
C SER A 218 -18.89 16.01 8.56
N GLY A 219 -18.26 14.83 8.52
CA GLY A 219 -17.40 14.42 7.41
C GLY A 219 -16.90 12.98 7.54
N GLY A 220 -16.24 12.51 6.48
CA GLY A 220 -15.68 11.16 6.43
C GLY A 220 -14.91 10.87 5.14
N GLY A 221 -14.38 9.67 5.04
CA GLY A 221 -13.63 9.22 3.87
C GLY A 221 -13.05 7.82 4.04
N PRO A 222 -12.27 7.33 3.08
CA PRO A 222 -11.63 6.03 3.19
C PRO A 222 -10.36 6.11 4.04
N TYR A 223 -10.02 4.98 4.66
CA TYR A 223 -8.71 4.74 5.27
C TYR A 223 -8.12 3.41 4.84
N ILE A 224 -6.81 3.29 5.05
CA ILE A 224 -6.06 2.03 5.01
C ILE A 224 -5.04 2.03 6.15
N SER A 225 -4.92 0.92 6.86
CA SER A 225 -4.01 0.76 7.99
C SER A 225 -3.29 -0.57 7.91
N TYR A 226 -2.02 -0.59 8.28
CA TYR A 226 -1.19 -1.78 8.38
C TYR A 226 -0.69 -1.92 9.79
N THR A 227 -0.96 -3.06 10.42
CA THR A 227 -0.43 -3.43 11.74
C THR A 227 0.49 -4.64 11.60
N PHE A 228 1.74 -4.52 12.03
CA PHE A 228 2.73 -5.59 11.92
C PHE A 228 3.69 -5.62 13.09
N TYR A 229 4.23 -6.81 13.35
CA TYR A 229 5.32 -7.01 14.30
C TYR A 229 6.66 -6.88 13.58
N ASP A 230 7.57 -6.11 14.17
CA ASP A 230 8.97 -6.03 13.77
C ASP A 230 9.83 -6.77 14.79
N GLU A 231 10.40 -7.90 14.39
CA GLU A 231 11.16 -8.79 15.28
C GLU A 231 12.42 -8.12 15.82
N GLU A 232 13.08 -7.29 15.01
CA GLU A 232 14.37 -6.68 15.33
C GLU A 232 14.23 -5.61 16.42
N THR A 233 13.20 -4.76 16.32
CA THR A 233 12.90 -3.76 17.35
C THR A 233 11.98 -4.27 18.45
N ARG A 234 11.42 -5.48 18.30
CA ARG A 234 10.38 -6.05 19.18
C ARG A 234 9.18 -5.13 19.38
N ARG A 235 8.79 -4.43 18.31
CA ARG A 235 7.68 -3.48 18.31
C ARG A 235 6.54 -3.96 17.44
N ILE A 236 5.32 -3.61 17.84
CA ILE A 236 4.20 -3.55 16.89
C ILE A 236 4.18 -2.14 16.33
N TYR A 237 4.09 -2.01 15.01
CA TYR A 237 3.81 -0.75 14.34
C TYR A 237 2.39 -0.77 13.77
N MET A 238 1.67 0.34 13.91
CA MET A 238 0.43 0.62 13.20
C MET A 238 0.63 1.88 12.35
N LEU A 239 0.55 1.69 11.03
CA LEU A 239 0.66 2.75 10.03
C LEU A 239 -0.72 2.98 9.43
N ASP A 240 -1.35 4.12 9.69
CA ASP A 240 -2.67 4.45 9.15
C ASP A 240 -2.56 5.61 8.17
N ALA A 241 -3.33 5.54 7.09
CA ALA A 241 -3.60 6.66 6.22
C ALA A 241 -5.11 6.87 6.03
N SER A 242 -5.57 8.10 6.25
CA SER A 242 -6.96 8.51 6.11
C SER A 242 -7.09 9.67 5.12
N VAL A 243 -8.11 9.65 4.27
CA VAL A 243 -8.32 10.67 3.22
C VAL A 243 -9.64 11.40 3.45
N PHE A 244 -9.59 12.71 3.70
CA PHE A 244 -10.75 13.60 3.65
C PHE A 244 -10.76 14.35 2.33
N ALA A 245 -11.68 14.03 1.43
CA ALA A 245 -11.74 14.68 0.12
C ALA A 245 -13.16 14.66 -0.47
N PRO A 246 -14.16 15.29 0.19
CA PRO A 246 -15.57 15.10 -0.11
C PRO A 246 -15.93 15.36 -1.58
N LYS A 247 -15.26 16.33 -2.22
CA LYS A 247 -15.51 16.73 -3.62
C LYS A 247 -14.77 15.91 -4.68
N TYR A 248 -13.98 14.91 -4.27
CA TYR A 248 -13.06 14.20 -5.16
C TYR A 248 -13.29 12.68 -5.18
N PHE A 249 -12.91 12.06 -6.29
CA PHE A 249 -12.74 10.62 -6.38
C PHE A 249 -11.50 10.20 -5.59
N LYS A 250 -11.70 9.34 -4.59
CA LYS A 250 -10.70 9.10 -3.54
C LYS A 250 -9.78 7.90 -3.82
N LYS A 251 -10.09 7.06 -4.81
CA LYS A 251 -9.33 5.84 -5.10
C LYS A 251 -7.85 6.11 -5.39
N SER A 252 -7.55 7.06 -6.28
CA SER A 252 -6.17 7.41 -6.61
C SER A 252 -5.46 8.12 -5.46
N ILE A 253 -6.19 8.89 -4.66
CA ILE A 253 -5.67 9.59 -3.48
C ILE A 253 -5.31 8.57 -2.38
N LEU A 254 -6.19 7.59 -2.14
CA LEU A 254 -5.94 6.48 -1.21
C LEU A 254 -4.74 5.64 -1.66
N GLN A 255 -4.62 5.34 -2.96
CA GLN A 255 -3.46 4.62 -3.48
C GLN A 255 -2.15 5.42 -3.29
N GLN A 256 -2.17 6.75 -3.40
CA GLN A 256 -0.99 7.57 -3.13
C GLN A 256 -0.53 7.46 -1.69
N VAL A 257 -1.45 7.58 -0.73
CA VAL A 257 -1.09 7.47 0.69
C VAL A 257 -0.70 6.04 1.08
N ASP A 258 -1.34 5.02 0.50
CA ASP A 258 -0.94 3.61 0.63
C ASP A 258 0.52 3.41 0.18
N VAL A 259 0.90 3.96 -0.97
CA VAL A 259 2.30 3.92 -1.43
C VAL A 259 3.24 4.67 -0.49
N LEU A 260 2.82 5.80 0.10
CA LEU A 260 3.61 6.50 1.11
C LEU A 260 3.80 5.66 2.37
N LEU A 261 2.79 4.91 2.83
CA LEU A 261 2.95 4.00 3.98
C LEU A 261 4.05 2.96 3.70
N HIS A 262 4.11 2.42 2.47
CA HIS A 262 5.14 1.46 2.06
C HIS A 262 6.57 2.04 1.99
N SER A 263 6.75 3.36 2.17
CA SER A 263 8.08 3.94 2.36
C SER A 263 8.65 3.74 3.76
N PHE A 264 7.83 3.28 4.71
CA PHE A 264 8.23 3.04 6.09
C PHE A 264 9.37 2.02 6.17
N LYS A 265 10.36 2.36 7.01
CA LYS A 265 11.52 1.52 7.32
C LYS A 265 11.89 1.70 8.78
N THR A 266 12.21 0.60 9.46
CA THR A 266 12.94 0.69 10.72
C THR A 266 14.41 1.05 10.46
N GLU A 267 15.12 1.54 11.47
CA GLU A 267 16.50 1.99 11.35
C GLU A 267 17.44 0.96 10.71
N ARG A 268 17.20 -0.33 10.98
CA ARG A 268 17.99 -1.44 10.43
C ARG A 268 17.72 -1.69 8.94
N GLU A 269 16.58 -1.26 8.43
CA GLU A 269 16.17 -1.40 7.03
C GLU A 269 16.61 -0.22 6.15
N VAL A 270 17.17 0.82 6.77
CA VAL A 270 17.74 1.98 6.07
C VAL A 270 19.12 1.62 5.55
N ASP A 271 19.38 1.91 4.27
CA ASP A 271 20.70 1.73 3.68
C ASP A 271 21.75 2.58 4.43
N PRO A 272 22.93 2.04 4.78
CA PRO A 272 23.91 2.78 5.58
C PRO A 272 24.33 4.13 4.98
N ILE A 273 24.43 4.24 3.66
CA ILE A 273 24.80 5.49 2.98
C ILE A 273 23.65 6.49 3.10
N ILE A 274 22.41 6.03 2.87
CA ILE A 274 21.21 6.88 3.04
C ILE A 274 21.08 7.34 4.49
N LYS A 275 21.38 6.46 5.46
CA LYS A 275 21.32 6.76 6.88
C LYS A 275 22.31 7.87 7.26
N GLU A 276 23.53 7.81 6.73
CA GLU A 276 24.54 8.87 6.91
C GLU A 276 24.07 10.19 6.27
N GLU A 277 23.62 10.17 5.00
CA GLU A 277 23.06 11.36 4.32
C GLU A 277 21.87 11.98 5.06
N ILE A 278 21.03 11.17 5.71
CA ILE A 278 19.87 11.64 6.48
C ILE A 278 20.31 12.29 7.79
N PHE A 279 21.31 11.76 8.49
CA PHE A 279 21.75 12.34 9.76
C PHE A 279 22.54 13.65 9.60
N GLU A 280 23.17 13.88 8.45
CA GLU A 280 23.74 15.20 8.11
C GLU A 280 22.68 16.33 8.15
N GLU A 281 21.39 16.02 7.99
CA GLU A 281 20.29 17.01 8.05
C GLU A 281 19.95 17.44 9.48
N LEU A 282 20.56 16.82 10.51
CA LEU A 282 20.41 17.20 11.92
C LEU A 282 21.54 18.09 12.43
N GLU A 283 22.62 18.27 11.65
CA GLU A 283 23.77 19.13 11.97
C GLU A 283 23.52 20.59 11.55
#